data_AF-X0TXI8-F1
#
_entry.id   AF-X0TXI8-F1
#
_cell.length_a   1.000
_cell.length_b   1.000
_cell.length_c   1.000
_cell.angle_alpha   90.00
_cell.angle_beta   90.00
_cell.angle_gamma   90.00
#
_symmetry.space_group_name_H-M   'P 1'
#
loop_
_entity.id
_entity.type
_entity.pdbx_description
1 polymer ?
#
loop_
_entity_poly.entity_id
_entity_poly.type
_entity_poly.pdbx_seq_one_letter_code
_entity_poly.pdbx_strand_id
1 'polypeptide(L)'
;MDDLFGLSMNYIMLGLLAALGISLASVGYVVLRSRVMFRMGLRNMPRRIGQTVLIVIGLMLSTLIISAAFTTGDTVDYSLTNVTYTLLGHTDEVVQRRGETDAPPNQRNSTVPQEVNDQLRDALEAANDPNIDGYLPALFEQVPILNPESGLSEPSGTFVGLDADSLDGFPDIISTSTGELLDLGSLADDEA
;
A
#
# COMPACT_ATOMS: atom_id res chain seq x y z
N MET A 1 -5.31 -3.09 9.92
CA MET A 1 -6.65 -3.25 9.32
C MET A 1 -7.67 -2.79 10.33
N ASP A 2 -7.99 -1.50 10.30
CA ASP A 2 -8.95 -0.94 11.26
C ASP A 2 -10.39 -1.10 10.78
N ASP A 3 -10.58 -1.29 9.48
CA ASP A 3 -11.88 -1.47 8.82
C ASP A 3 -11.89 -2.69 7.88
N LEU A 4 -13.05 -3.37 7.81
CA LEU A 4 -13.36 -4.44 6.86
C LEU A 4 -14.77 -4.20 6.30
N PHE A 5 -14.91 -4.15 4.97
CA PHE A 5 -16.15 -3.78 4.28
C PHE A 5 -16.73 -2.40 4.69
N GLY A 6 -15.85 -1.44 5.02
CA GLY A 6 -16.25 -0.09 5.47
C GLY A 6 -16.81 -0.04 6.89
N LEU A 7 -16.64 -1.11 7.68
CA LEU A 7 -16.98 -1.18 9.09
C LEU A 7 -15.74 -1.44 9.93
N SER A 8 -15.62 -0.74 11.06
CA SER A 8 -14.51 -0.99 11.97
C SER A 8 -14.47 -2.44 12.44
N MET A 9 -13.28 -3.03 12.42
CA MET A 9 -13.01 -4.39 12.84
C MET A 9 -13.49 -4.65 14.27
N ASN A 10 -13.46 -3.62 15.13
CA ASN A 10 -13.98 -3.70 16.49
C ASN A 10 -15.48 -4.00 16.54
N TYR A 11 -16.28 -3.42 15.63
CA TYR A 11 -17.72 -3.70 15.57
C TYR A 11 -18.02 -5.11 15.09
N ILE A 12 -17.28 -5.59 14.09
CA ILE A 12 -17.41 -6.95 13.58
C ILE A 12 -17.03 -7.96 14.67
N MET A 13 -15.90 -7.74 15.35
CA MET A 13 -15.47 -8.55 16.48
C MET A 13 -16.52 -8.60 17.59
N LEU A 14 -17.04 -7.44 18.00
CA LEU A 14 -18.08 -7.36 19.03
C LEU A 14 -19.35 -8.12 18.63
N GLY A 15 -19.78 -7.98 17.38
CA GLY A 15 -20.93 -8.70 16.82
C GLY A 15 -20.74 -10.22 16.82
N LEU A 16 -19.57 -10.69 16.36
CA LEU A 16 -19.23 -12.12 16.38
C LEU A 16 -19.11 -12.67 17.80
N LEU A 17 -18.52 -11.92 18.74
CA LEU A 17 -18.45 -12.29 20.14
C LEU A 17 -19.83 -12.34 20.80
N ALA A 18 -20.72 -11.39 20.49
CA ALA A 18 -22.09 -11.40 20.98
C ALA A 18 -22.85 -12.62 20.46
N ALA A 19 -22.76 -12.93 19.15
CA ALA A 19 -23.38 -14.11 18.57
C ALA A 19 -22.84 -15.41 19.17
N LEU A 20 -21.51 -15.52 19.33
CA LEU A 20 -20.86 -16.65 20.00
C LEU A 20 -21.33 -16.77 21.46
N GLY A 21 -21.36 -15.66 22.19
CA GLY A 21 -21.82 -15.59 23.56
C GLY A 21 -23.27 -16.04 23.71
N ILE A 22 -24.17 -15.59 22.83
CA ILE A 22 -25.58 -16.02 22.80
C ILE A 22 -25.68 -17.52 22.51
N SER A 23 -24.90 -18.03 21.55
CA SER A 23 -24.87 -19.47 21.22
C SER A 23 -24.41 -20.32 22.41
N LEU A 24 -23.30 -19.94 23.05
CA LEU A 24 -22.77 -20.62 24.23
C LEU A 24 -23.71 -20.50 25.44
N ALA A 25 -24.29 -19.32 25.67
CA ALA A 25 -25.24 -19.10 26.76
C ALA A 25 -26.51 -19.95 26.58
N SER A 26 -27.01 -20.08 25.33
CA SER A 26 -28.13 -20.96 25.00
C SER A 26 -27.81 -22.42 25.34
N VAL A 27 -26.63 -22.92 24.93
CA VAL A 27 -26.19 -24.27 25.28
C VAL A 27 -26.01 -24.43 26.80
N GLY A 28 -25.37 -23.47 27.46
CA GLY A 28 -25.17 -23.48 28.91
C GLY A 28 -26.48 -23.48 29.69
N TYR A 29 -27.47 -22.72 29.24
CA TYR A 29 -28.82 -22.71 29.81
C TYR A 29 -29.49 -24.08 29.69
N VAL A 30 -29.41 -24.74 28.53
CA VAL A 30 -29.90 -26.11 28.32
C VAL A 30 -29.21 -27.10 29.26
N VAL A 31 -27.90 -26.96 29.47
CA VAL A 31 -27.14 -27.80 30.40
C VAL A 31 -27.61 -27.61 31.85
N LEU A 32 -27.83 -26.37 32.29
CA LEU A 32 -28.25 -26.07 33.66
C LEU A 32 -29.68 -26.55 33.94
N ARG A 33 -30.61 -26.30 33.03
CA ARG A 33 -32.05 -26.59 33.22
C ARG A 33 -32.43 -28.02 32.83
N SER A 34 -31.72 -28.65 31.89
CA SER A 34 -32.09 -29.95 31.30
C SER A 34 -30.89 -30.87 31.04
N ARG A 35 -30.15 -31.20 32.10
CA ARG A 35 -28.98 -32.10 32.05
C ARG A 35 -29.24 -33.44 31.35
N VAL A 36 -30.46 -33.98 31.46
CA VAL A 36 -30.84 -35.26 30.83
C VAL A 36 -30.90 -35.12 29.30
N MET A 37 -31.51 -34.05 28.77
CA MET A 37 -31.56 -33.80 27.32
C MET A 37 -30.15 -33.59 26.75
N PHE A 38 -29.31 -32.82 27.44
CA PHE A 38 -27.92 -32.63 27.03
C PHE A 38 -27.14 -33.94 26.97
N ARG A 39 -27.24 -34.79 28.02
CA ARG A 39 -26.59 -36.12 28.02
C ARG A 39 -27.13 -37.05 26.93
N MET A 40 -28.42 -36.97 26.59
CA MET A 40 -28.99 -37.73 25.47
C MET A 40 -28.40 -37.26 24.14
N GLY A 41 -28.32 -35.95 23.90
CA GLY A 41 -27.69 -35.38 22.70
C GLY A 41 -26.23 -35.78 22.55
N LEU A 42 -25.45 -35.67 23.65
CA LEU A 42 -24.03 -36.02 23.64
C LEU A 42 -23.79 -37.51 23.36
N ARG A 43 -24.67 -38.38 23.87
CA ARG A 43 -24.60 -39.83 23.61
C ARG A 43 -25.07 -40.21 22.21
N ASN A 44 -25.86 -39.37 21.55
CA ASN A 44 -26.34 -39.63 20.20
C ASN A 44 -25.24 -39.43 19.14
N MET A 45 -24.33 -38.47 19.34
CA MET A 45 -23.19 -38.21 18.46
C MET A 45 -22.29 -39.44 18.19
N PRO A 46 -21.71 -40.11 19.22
CA PRO A 46 -20.86 -41.28 18.99
C PRO A 46 -21.65 -42.52 18.52
N ARG A 47 -22.99 -42.53 18.62
CA ARG A 47 -23.82 -43.62 18.08
C ARG A 47 -24.09 -43.46 16.58
N ARG A 48 -23.88 -42.27 16.01
CA ARG A 48 -24.04 -41.94 14.58
C ARG A 48 -22.76 -41.33 14.01
N ILE A 49 -21.67 -42.10 14.06
CA ILE A 49 -20.31 -41.63 13.79
C ILE A 49 -20.18 -41.04 12.37
N GLY A 50 -20.64 -41.74 11.33
CA GLY A 50 -20.50 -41.26 9.95
C GLY A 50 -21.19 -39.90 9.70
N GLN A 51 -22.42 -39.74 10.17
CA GLN A 51 -23.17 -38.48 10.04
C GLN A 51 -22.54 -37.35 10.86
N THR A 52 -22.12 -37.64 12.10
CA THR A 52 -21.49 -36.63 12.97
C THR A 52 -20.15 -36.16 12.38
N VAL A 53 -19.34 -37.09 11.86
CA VAL A 53 -18.06 -36.77 11.21
C VAL A 53 -18.29 -35.92 9.96
N LEU A 54 -19.27 -36.27 9.11
CA LEU A 54 -19.57 -35.48 7.92
C LEU A 54 -19.98 -34.04 8.26
N ILE A 55 -20.79 -33.85 9.30
CA ILE A 55 -21.19 -32.51 9.78
C ILE A 55 -19.97 -31.73 10.28
N VAL A 56 -19.14 -32.34 11.13
CA VAL A 56 -17.95 -31.68 11.68
C VAL A 56 -16.98 -31.28 10.57
N ILE A 57 -16.72 -32.17 9.61
CA ILE A 57 -15.87 -31.87 8.46
C ILE A 57 -16.46 -30.72 7.63
N GLY A 58 -17.76 -30.74 7.34
CA GLY A 58 -18.41 -29.66 6.59
C GLY A 58 -18.28 -28.30 7.29
N LEU A 59 -18.52 -28.26 8.61
CA LEU A 59 -18.37 -27.05 9.41
C LEU A 59 -16.91 -26.57 9.45
N MET A 60 -15.95 -27.48 9.69
CA MET A 60 -14.53 -27.16 9.70
C MET A 60 -14.04 -26.67 8.34
N LEU A 61 -14.49 -27.31 7.25
CA LEU A 61 -14.15 -26.92 5.89
C LEU A 61 -14.68 -25.51 5.57
N SER A 62 -15.91 -25.18 5.99
CA SER A 62 -16.44 -23.83 5.83
C SER A 62 -15.59 -22.80 6.57
N THR A 63 -15.21 -23.06 7.82
CA THR A 63 -14.32 -22.16 8.57
C THR A 63 -12.95 -22.03 7.91
N LEU A 64 -12.41 -23.13 7.39
CA LEU A 64 -11.11 -23.16 6.69
C LEU A 64 -11.15 -22.33 5.41
N ILE A 65 -12.19 -22.50 4.58
CA ILE A 65 -12.34 -21.75 3.32
C ILE A 65 -12.45 -20.25 3.61
N ILE A 66 -13.29 -19.86 4.57
CA ILE A 66 -13.48 -18.44 4.93
C ILE A 66 -12.18 -17.85 5.48
N SER A 67 -11.48 -18.57 6.37
CA SER A 67 -10.21 -18.10 6.94
C SER A 67 -9.13 -17.95 5.86
N ALA A 68 -9.02 -18.92 4.94
CA ALA A 68 -8.07 -18.87 3.84
C ALA A 68 -8.36 -17.70 2.88
N ALA A 69 -9.64 -17.40 2.62
CA ALA A 69 -10.04 -16.26 1.81
C ALA A 69 -9.61 -14.93 2.46
N PHE A 70 -9.82 -14.76 3.77
CA PHE A 70 -9.38 -13.56 4.49
C PHE A 70 -7.85 -13.44 4.51
N THR A 71 -7.11 -14.50 4.85
CA THR A 71 -5.65 -14.46 4.85
C THR A 71 -5.08 -14.12 3.47
N THR A 72 -5.67 -14.67 2.41
CA THR A 72 -5.24 -14.37 1.03
C THR A 72 -5.57 -12.92 0.67
N GLY A 73 -6.76 -12.44 1.02
CA GLY A 73 -7.17 -11.04 0.83
C GLY A 73 -6.20 -10.08 1.50
N ASP A 74 -5.89 -10.31 2.78
CA ASP A 74 -4.96 -9.47 3.55
C ASP A 74 -3.56 -9.43 2.94
N THR A 75 -3.10 -10.59 2.43
CA THR A 75 -1.79 -10.68 1.79
C THR A 75 -1.76 -9.92 0.46
N VAL A 76 -2.82 -10.01 -0.33
CA VAL A 76 -2.93 -9.28 -1.60
C VAL A 76 -3.00 -7.78 -1.36
N ASP A 77 -3.83 -7.32 -0.42
CA ASP A 77 -3.93 -5.92 -0.04
C ASP A 77 -2.59 -5.38 0.44
N TYR A 78 -1.95 -6.08 1.38
CA TYR A 78 -0.62 -5.70 1.85
C TYR A 78 0.40 -5.62 0.72
N SER A 79 0.42 -6.61 -0.18
CA SER A 79 1.33 -6.65 -1.31
C SER A 79 1.10 -5.46 -2.24
N LEU A 80 -0.15 -5.15 -2.58
CA LEU A 80 -0.48 -4.02 -3.44
C LEU A 80 -0.10 -2.70 -2.78
N THR A 81 -0.51 -2.49 -1.53
CA THR A 81 -0.17 -1.29 -0.76
C THR A 81 1.34 -1.12 -0.64
N ASN A 82 2.08 -2.19 -0.34
CA ASN A 82 3.54 -2.14 -0.25
C ASN A 82 4.18 -1.80 -1.59
N VAL A 83 3.73 -2.40 -2.70
CA VAL A 83 4.22 -2.07 -4.04
C VAL A 83 3.91 -0.60 -4.37
N THR A 84 2.71 -0.12 -4.08
CA THR A 84 2.35 1.28 -4.28
C THR A 84 3.25 2.23 -3.49
N TYR A 85 3.44 2.00 -2.19
CA TYR A 85 4.36 2.81 -1.37
C TYR A 85 5.80 2.73 -1.87
N THR A 86 6.26 1.55 -2.28
CA THR A 86 7.61 1.38 -2.83
C THR A 86 7.80 2.15 -4.14
N LEU A 87 6.77 2.17 -5.01
CA LEU A 87 6.83 2.86 -6.30
C LEU A 87 6.70 4.38 -6.17
N LEU A 88 5.87 4.87 -5.25
CA LEU A 88 5.73 6.30 -4.99
C LEU A 88 6.91 6.86 -4.18
N GLY A 89 7.53 6.04 -3.33
CA GLY A 89 8.60 6.46 -2.44
C GLY A 89 8.13 7.57 -1.51
N HIS A 90 8.91 8.65 -1.44
CA HIS A 90 8.60 9.85 -0.66
C HIS A 90 7.68 10.86 -1.38
N THR A 91 7.03 10.45 -2.48
CA THR A 91 6.18 11.34 -3.28
C THR A 91 4.69 11.08 -3.04
N ASP A 92 4.00 12.03 -2.41
CA ASP A 92 2.55 11.97 -2.21
C ASP A 92 1.76 12.70 -3.32
N GLU A 93 2.22 13.88 -3.72
CA GLU A 93 1.57 14.71 -4.73
C GLU A 93 2.55 15.14 -5.81
N VAL A 94 2.10 15.09 -7.06
CA VAL A 94 2.88 15.51 -8.23
C VAL A 94 2.12 16.61 -8.94
N VAL A 95 2.65 17.82 -8.88
CA VAL A 95 2.10 18.98 -9.58
C VAL A 95 2.73 19.05 -10.96
N GLN A 96 1.90 18.94 -11.99
CA GLN A 96 2.33 19.08 -13.38
C GLN A 96 1.46 20.11 -14.07
N ARG A 97 2.06 20.84 -15.02
CA ARG A 97 1.29 21.68 -15.91
C ARG A 97 0.44 20.78 -16.81
N ARG A 98 -0.87 21.00 -16.78
CA ARG A 98 -1.78 20.35 -17.71
C ARG A 98 -1.40 20.74 -19.14
N GLY A 99 -0.93 19.76 -19.92
CA GLY A 99 -0.67 19.93 -21.35
C GLY A 99 -1.95 20.15 -22.16
N GLU A 100 -1.79 20.34 -23.47
CA GLU A 100 -2.90 20.41 -24.43
C GLU A 100 -3.77 19.14 -24.32
N THR A 101 -5.09 19.30 -24.33
CA THR A 101 -6.12 18.33 -23.88
C THR A 101 -6.12 16.95 -24.59
N ASP A 102 -5.34 16.77 -25.67
CA ASP A 102 -5.28 15.55 -26.48
C ASP A 102 -3.92 14.81 -26.39
N ALA A 103 -3.02 15.21 -25.49
CA ALA A 103 -1.74 14.54 -25.29
C ALA A 103 -1.90 13.23 -24.47
N PRO A 104 -1.22 12.13 -24.84
CA PRO A 104 -1.15 10.93 -24.01
C PRO A 104 -0.67 11.26 -22.58
N PRO A 105 -1.16 10.57 -21.53
CA PRO A 105 -0.82 10.86 -20.12
C PRO A 105 0.68 10.80 -19.77
N ASN A 106 1.48 10.27 -20.69
CA ASN A 106 2.92 10.10 -20.64
C ASN A 106 3.71 11.16 -21.43
N GLN A 107 3.07 12.16 -22.04
CA GLN A 107 3.76 13.32 -22.61
C GLN A 107 4.02 14.36 -21.51
N ARG A 108 5.14 14.16 -20.81
CA ARG A 108 5.73 15.09 -19.82
C ARG A 108 6.35 16.34 -20.47
N ASN A 109 5.89 16.76 -21.65
CA ASN A 109 6.51 17.85 -22.42
C ASN A 109 5.99 19.24 -21.99
N SER A 110 5.30 19.33 -20.85
CA SER A 110 4.80 20.60 -20.31
C SER A 110 5.61 20.97 -19.07
N THR A 111 6.63 21.80 -19.29
CA THR A 111 7.44 22.35 -18.21
C THR A 111 6.66 23.45 -17.49
N VAL A 112 6.81 23.50 -16.16
CA VAL A 112 6.33 24.60 -15.34
C VAL A 112 7.36 25.75 -15.44
N PRO A 113 6.95 26.98 -15.79
CA PRO A 113 7.87 28.11 -15.81
C PRO A 113 8.51 28.35 -14.43
N GLN A 114 9.80 28.71 -14.42
CA GLN A 114 10.55 28.95 -13.17
C GLN A 114 9.84 29.95 -12.25
N GLU A 115 9.26 31.02 -12.80
CA GLU A 115 8.52 32.02 -12.02
C GLU A 115 7.35 31.43 -11.22
N VAL A 116 6.68 30.40 -11.75
CA VAL A 116 5.58 29.71 -11.06
C VAL A 116 6.11 28.77 -9.99
N ASN A 117 7.23 28.10 -10.26
CA ASN A 117 7.94 27.29 -9.28
C ASN A 117 8.37 28.13 -8.07
N ASP A 118 8.96 29.30 -8.31
CA ASP A 118 9.43 30.19 -7.25
C ASP A 118 8.25 30.72 -6.42
N GLN A 119 7.14 31.10 -7.07
CA GLN A 119 5.91 31.49 -6.35
C GLN A 119 5.33 30.36 -5.50
N LEU A 120 5.38 29.12 -5.99
CA LEU A 120 4.90 27.96 -5.24
C LEU A 120 5.81 27.68 -4.03
N ARG A 121 7.14 27.74 -4.21
CA ARG A 121 8.12 27.63 -3.13
C ARG A 121 7.86 28.67 -2.04
N ASP A 122 7.77 29.94 -2.41
CA ASP A 122 7.50 31.03 -1.48
C ASP A 122 6.17 30.83 -0.72
N ALA A 123 5.13 30.33 -1.41
CA ALA A 123 3.83 30.06 -0.81
C ALA A 123 3.87 28.88 0.19
N LEU A 124 4.61 27.83 -0.12
CA LEU A 124 4.79 26.67 0.76
C LEU A 124 5.59 27.05 2.01
N GLU A 125 6.67 27.80 1.85
CA GLU A 125 7.47 28.32 2.96
C GLU A 125 6.65 29.27 3.85
N ALA A 126 5.86 30.17 3.25
CA ALA A 126 4.99 31.08 3.99
C ALA A 126 3.86 30.36 4.74
N ALA A 127 3.34 29.25 4.20
CA ALA A 127 2.33 28.43 4.86
C ALA A 127 2.91 27.69 6.08
N ASN A 128 4.16 27.23 6.00
CA ASN A 128 4.85 26.47 7.04
C ASN A 128 3.97 25.34 7.60
N ASP A 129 3.36 24.56 6.70
CA ASP A 129 2.45 23.48 7.04
C ASP A 129 3.25 22.29 7.58
N PRO A 130 2.99 21.81 8.82
CA PRO A 130 3.70 20.67 9.39
C PRO A 130 3.44 19.34 8.67
N ASN A 131 2.50 19.28 7.71
CA ASN A 131 2.21 18.08 6.92
C ASN A 131 3.02 18.01 5.61
N ILE A 132 3.85 19.01 5.31
CA ILE A 132 4.69 19.03 4.10
C ILE A 132 6.14 18.82 4.52
N ASP A 133 6.63 17.60 4.31
CA ASP A 133 8.00 17.22 4.68
C ASP A 133 9.05 17.72 3.68
N GLY A 134 8.67 17.96 2.43
CA GLY A 134 9.59 18.41 1.39
C GLY A 134 8.89 18.83 0.10
N TYR A 135 9.62 19.61 -0.70
CA TYR A 135 9.20 20.06 -2.03
C TYR A 135 10.39 19.93 -2.97
N LEU A 136 10.27 19.14 -4.05
CA LEU A 136 11.36 18.93 -5.00
C LEU A 136 10.90 19.29 -6.43
N PRO A 137 11.38 20.40 -7.01
CA PRO A 137 11.19 20.63 -8.43
C PRO A 137 12.08 19.68 -9.23
N ALA A 138 11.49 19.04 -10.23
CA ALA A 138 12.18 18.11 -11.11
C ALA A 138 11.87 18.43 -12.57
N LEU A 139 12.90 18.45 -13.41
CA LEU A 139 12.81 18.60 -14.85
C LEU A 139 13.17 17.27 -15.52
N PHE A 140 12.33 16.80 -16.43
CA PHE A 140 12.57 15.57 -17.18
C PHE A 140 12.66 15.89 -18.67
N GLU A 141 13.80 15.60 -19.29
CA GLU A 141 14.04 15.82 -20.72
C GLU A 141 14.49 14.53 -21.38
N GLN A 142 13.98 14.26 -22.59
CA GLN A 142 14.36 13.07 -23.35
C GLN A 142 15.49 13.42 -24.31
N VAL A 143 16.66 12.80 -24.13
CA VAL A 143 17.89 13.13 -24.86
C VAL A 143 18.59 11.87 -25.36
N PRO A 144 19.25 11.89 -26.52
CA PRO A 144 20.15 10.81 -26.92
C PRO A 144 21.42 10.85 -26.08
N ILE A 145 21.89 9.69 -25.63
CA ILE A 145 23.11 9.54 -24.81
C ILE A 145 24.18 8.83 -25.63
N LEU A 146 25.39 9.39 -25.66
CA LEU A 146 26.55 8.78 -26.30
C LEU A 146 27.59 8.46 -25.22
N ASN A 147 28.04 7.21 -25.16
CA ASN A 147 29.17 6.83 -24.31
C ASN A 147 30.47 6.91 -25.12
N PRO A 148 31.36 7.88 -24.84
CA PRO A 148 32.58 8.09 -25.63
C PRO A 148 33.63 6.98 -25.45
N GLU A 149 33.62 6.24 -24.33
CA GLU A 149 34.59 5.18 -24.05
C GLU A 149 34.28 3.89 -24.84
N SER A 150 33.01 3.51 -24.89
CA SER A 150 32.54 2.30 -25.58
C SER A 150 32.13 2.55 -27.03
N GLY A 151 31.89 3.81 -27.41
CA GLY A 151 31.36 4.20 -28.73
C GLY A 151 29.90 3.80 -28.94
N LEU A 152 29.19 3.38 -27.88
CA LEU A 152 27.78 3.01 -27.93
C LEU A 152 26.89 4.25 -27.80
N SER A 153 25.74 4.22 -28.48
CA SER A 153 24.74 5.29 -28.48
C SER A 153 23.39 4.72 -28.07
N GLU A 154 22.72 5.39 -27.12
CA GLU A 154 21.34 5.12 -26.74
C GLU A 154 20.48 6.28 -27.27
N PRO A 155 19.58 6.03 -28.25
CA PRO A 155 18.81 7.10 -28.88
C PRO A 155 17.78 7.75 -27.95
N SER A 156 17.42 7.11 -26.83
CA SER A 156 16.37 7.60 -25.93
C SER A 156 16.73 7.40 -24.47
N GLY A 157 17.44 8.37 -23.89
CA GLY A 157 17.67 8.51 -22.47
C GLY A 157 16.73 9.54 -21.83
N THR A 158 16.50 9.43 -20.52
CA THR A 158 15.84 10.49 -19.75
C THR A 158 16.90 11.20 -18.92
N PHE A 159 17.07 12.50 -19.17
CA PHE A 159 17.87 13.40 -18.35
C PHE A 159 16.96 14.02 -17.29
N VAL A 160 17.38 13.99 -16.03
CA VAL A 160 16.60 14.50 -14.91
C VAL A 160 17.40 15.60 -14.22
N GLY A 161 16.85 16.82 -14.22
CA GLY A 161 17.38 17.93 -13.43
C GLY A 161 16.64 18.02 -12.11
N LEU A 162 17.37 18.02 -11.00
CA LEU A 162 16.86 18.12 -9.63
C LEU A 162 17.52 19.31 -8.94
N ASP A 163 16.79 19.96 -8.03
CA ASP A 163 17.35 21.02 -7.19
C ASP A 163 18.00 20.40 -5.94
N ALA A 164 19.33 20.52 -5.81
CA ALA A 164 20.10 19.91 -4.73
C ALA A 164 19.73 20.45 -3.34
N ASP A 165 19.34 21.72 -3.25
CA ASP A 165 18.96 22.35 -1.98
C ASP A 165 17.58 21.88 -1.48
N SER A 166 16.84 21.17 -2.32
CA SER A 166 15.46 20.72 -2.07
C SER A 166 15.34 19.21 -1.83
N LEU A 167 16.47 18.51 -1.62
CA LEU A 167 16.53 17.04 -1.52
C LEU A 167 16.32 16.48 -0.10
N ASP A 168 16.28 17.32 0.92
CA ASP A 168 16.19 16.88 2.33
C ASP A 168 14.99 15.94 2.59
N GLY A 169 13.87 16.15 1.88
CA GLY A 169 12.68 15.29 1.95
C GLY A 169 12.71 14.05 1.04
N PHE A 170 13.72 13.90 0.19
CA PHE A 170 13.84 12.85 -0.83
C PHE A 170 15.21 12.16 -0.80
N PRO A 171 15.60 11.51 0.32
CA PRO A 171 16.95 10.98 0.53
C PRO A 171 17.30 9.75 -0.35
N ASP A 172 16.34 9.19 -1.10
CA ASP A 172 16.44 7.88 -1.73
C ASP A 172 16.93 7.89 -3.19
N ILE A 173 17.88 8.76 -3.55
CA ILE A 173 18.51 8.69 -4.88
C ILE A 173 19.54 7.56 -4.85
N ILE A 174 19.19 6.38 -5.36
CA ILE A 174 20.05 5.19 -5.30
C ILE A 174 20.63 4.87 -6.68
N SER A 175 21.93 4.64 -6.74
CA SER A 175 22.61 4.15 -7.94
C SER A 175 22.08 2.77 -8.34
N THR A 176 21.62 2.64 -9.58
CA THR A 176 21.11 1.36 -10.08
C THR A 176 22.21 0.31 -10.30
N SER A 177 23.48 0.73 -10.38
CA SER A 177 24.63 -0.15 -10.61
C SER A 177 25.33 -0.57 -9.30
N THR A 178 25.43 0.34 -8.34
CA THR A 178 26.14 0.10 -7.07
C THR A 178 25.20 -0.11 -5.88
N GLY A 179 23.94 0.32 -5.98
CA GLY A 179 22.98 0.28 -4.86
C GLY A 179 23.30 1.27 -3.74
N GLU A 180 24.25 2.18 -3.96
CA GLU A 180 24.64 3.21 -3.01
C GLU A 180 23.76 4.45 -3.15
N LEU A 181 23.56 5.14 -2.02
CA LEU A 181 22.89 6.43 -1.97
C LEU A 181 23.79 7.48 -2.63
N LEU A 182 23.27 8.14 -3.67
CA LEU A 182 23.92 9.18 -4.43
C LEU A 182 23.56 10.53 -3.82
N ASP A 183 24.58 11.26 -3.40
CA ASP A 183 24.43 12.65 -2.95
C ASP A 183 24.69 13.58 -4.12
N LEU A 184 23.65 14.28 -4.58
CA LEU A 184 23.76 15.25 -5.68
C LEU A 184 24.61 16.47 -5.29
N GLY A 185 24.76 16.78 -4.00
CA GLY A 185 25.66 17.84 -3.53
C GLY A 185 27.15 17.49 -3.65
N SER A 186 27.47 16.23 -3.97
CA SER A 186 28.85 15.76 -4.13
C SER A 186 29.40 15.79 -5.57
N LEU A 187 28.56 16.14 -6.54
CA LEU A 187 28.93 16.29 -7.95
C LEU A 187 29.88 17.49 -8.13
N ALA A 188 30.92 17.32 -8.95
CA ALA A 188 31.79 18.42 -9.33
C ALA A 188 31.07 19.42 -10.24
N ASP A 189 31.59 20.65 -10.38
CA ASP A 189 31.00 21.72 -11.22
C ASP A 189 30.83 21.31 -12.70
N ASP A 190 31.57 20.30 -13.17
CA ASP A 190 31.49 19.73 -14.52
C ASP A 190 30.69 18.41 -14.59
N GLU A 191 30.15 17.96 -13.46
CA GLU A 191 29.32 16.77 -13.31
C GLU A 191 27.87 17.10 -12.87
N ALA A 192 27.60 18.34 -12.42
CA ALA A 192 26.31 18.86 -12.00
C ALA A 192 25.46 19.46 -13.14
#